data_AF-A0A967L1T2-F1
#
_entry.id   AF-A0A967L1T2-F1
#
_cell.length_a   1.000
_cell.length_b   1.000
_cell.length_c   1.000
_cell.angle_alpha   90.00
_cell.angle_beta   90.00
_cell.angle_gamma   90.00
#
_symmetry.space_group_name_H-M   'P 1'
#
loop_
_entity.id
_entity.type
_entity.pdbx_description
1 polymer ?
#
loop_
_entity_poly.entity_id
_entity_poly.type
_entity_poly.pdbx_seq_one_letter_code
_entity_poly.pdbx_strand_id
1 'polypeptide(L)'
;NGHSPSEAFNETVEEALQSLYPLINERGMDWMYANCSATAQRGALDWAPEFQKALEPVIEKVYQRVKDGTETQLAIEANSRDDYREQLEKELEEIDESELWTAGRVLRPLRPGQ
;
A
#
# COMPACT_ATOMS: atom_id res chain seq x y z
N ASN A 1 15.75 -8.82 8.70
CA ASN A 1 15.08 -10.00 9.29
C ASN A 1 15.35 -11.32 8.56
N GLY A 2 16.21 -11.36 7.53
CA GLY A 2 16.67 -12.62 6.91
C GLY A 2 15.82 -13.18 5.77
N HIS A 3 14.67 -12.57 5.47
CA HIS A 3 13.80 -12.97 4.37
C HIS A 3 14.38 -12.54 3.02
N SER A 4 14.14 -13.37 2.00
CA SER A 4 14.47 -13.01 0.62
C SER A 4 13.49 -11.96 0.06
N PRO A 5 13.87 -11.18 -0.97
CA PRO A 5 12.96 -10.21 -1.60
C PRO A 5 11.69 -10.88 -2.14
N SER A 6 11.79 -12.11 -2.64
CA SER A 6 10.63 -12.84 -3.17
C SER A 6 9.67 -13.29 -2.07
N GLU A 7 10.20 -13.77 -0.94
CA GLU A 7 9.41 -14.11 0.24
C GLU A 7 8.69 -12.89 0.80
N ALA A 8 9.42 -11.78 1.00
CA ALA A 8 8.84 -10.53 1.46
C ALA A 8 7.74 -10.01 0.52
N PHE A 9 7.95 -10.05 -0.80
CA PHE A 9 6.95 -9.62 -1.77
C PHE A 9 5.70 -10.49 -1.74
N ASN A 10 5.86 -11.82 -1.66
CA ASN A 10 4.73 -12.74 -1.60
C ASN A 10 3.93 -12.58 -0.31
N GLU A 11 4.59 -12.52 0.84
CA GLU A 11 3.94 -12.41 2.16
C GLU A 11 3.30 -11.03 2.42
N THR A 12 3.70 -10.00 1.67
CA THR A 12 3.15 -8.64 1.83
C THR A 12 2.20 -8.26 0.70
N VAL A 13 2.71 -8.09 -0.52
CA VAL A 13 1.97 -7.53 -1.64
C VAL A 13 1.02 -8.57 -2.24
N GLU A 14 1.52 -9.78 -2.55
CA GLU A 14 0.66 -10.82 -3.15
C GLU A 14 -0.42 -11.28 -2.18
N GLU A 15 -0.06 -11.57 -0.93
CA GLU A 15 -1.03 -11.99 0.09
C GLU A 15 -2.11 -10.92 0.31
N ALA A 16 -1.73 -9.64 0.45
CA ALA A 16 -2.72 -8.57 0.60
C ALA A 16 -3.62 -8.43 -0.63
N LEU A 17 -3.05 -8.37 -1.84
CA LEU A 17 -3.78 -7.99 -3.05
C LEU A 17 -4.51 -9.16 -3.72
N GLN A 18 -3.98 -10.38 -3.67
CA GLN A 18 -4.55 -11.55 -4.35
C GLN A 18 -5.33 -12.47 -3.41
N SER A 19 -5.01 -12.47 -2.11
CA SER A 19 -5.70 -13.31 -1.13
C SER A 19 -6.67 -12.51 -0.26
N LEU A 20 -6.16 -11.54 0.51
CA LEU A 20 -6.92 -10.93 1.60
C LEU A 20 -7.92 -9.87 1.14
N TYR A 21 -7.53 -8.94 0.27
CA TYR A 21 -8.44 -7.89 -0.20
C TYR A 21 -9.63 -8.41 -0.99
N PRO A 22 -9.50 -9.41 -1.90
CA PRO A 22 -10.66 -10.03 -2.53
C PRO A 22 -11.62 -10.63 -1.51
N LEU A 23 -11.09 -11.29 -0.47
CA LEU A 23 -11.90 -11.89 0.59
C LEU A 23 -12.61 -10.84 1.45
N ILE A 24 -11.92 -9.76 1.82
CA ILE A 24 -12.50 -8.62 2.54
C ILE A 24 -13.60 -7.98 1.70
N ASN A 25 -13.39 -7.82 0.39
CA ASN A 25 -14.38 -7.26 -0.51
C ASN A 25 -15.63 -8.16 -0.62
N GLU A 26 -15.47 -9.49 -0.62
CA GLU A 26 -16.58 -10.44 -0.70
C GLU A 26 -17.34 -10.57 0.63
N ARG A 27 -16.64 -10.56 1.77
CA ARG A 27 -17.20 -11.02 3.06
C ARG A 27 -17.04 -10.06 4.24
N GLY A 28 -16.26 -9.00 4.08
CA GLY A 28 -15.93 -8.06 5.16
C GLY A 28 -14.67 -8.42 5.93
N MET A 29 -14.11 -7.41 6.60
CA MET A 29 -12.88 -7.53 7.40
C MET A 29 -13.08 -8.38 8.66
N ASP A 30 -14.23 -8.26 9.31
CA ASP A 30 -14.62 -9.03 10.48
C ASP A 30 -14.71 -10.53 10.16
N TRP A 31 -15.30 -10.87 9.02
CA TRP A 31 -15.32 -12.25 8.53
C TRP A 31 -13.91 -12.78 8.28
N MET A 32 -13.05 -11.99 7.61
CA MET A 32 -11.67 -12.39 7.35
C MET A 32 -10.92 -12.69 8.67
N TYR A 33 -10.96 -11.77 9.65
CA TYR A 33 -10.34 -12.00 10.95
C TYR A 33 -10.90 -13.21 11.68
N ALA A 34 -12.22 -13.39 11.71
CA ALA A 34 -12.85 -14.54 12.37
C ALA A 34 -12.42 -15.89 11.77
N ASN A 35 -11.98 -15.90 10.51
CA ASN A 35 -11.53 -17.10 9.81
C ASN A 35 -9.99 -17.24 9.74
N CYS A 36 -9.24 -16.32 10.35
CA CYS A 36 -7.80 -16.46 10.55
C CYS A 36 -7.46 -17.34 11.77
N SER A 37 -6.19 -17.75 11.89
CA SER A 37 -5.68 -18.44 13.08
C SER A 37 -5.71 -17.53 14.32
N ALA A 38 -5.72 -18.13 15.52
CA ALA A 38 -5.68 -17.36 16.77
C ALA A 38 -4.47 -16.41 16.85
N THR A 39 -3.30 -16.83 16.34
CA THR A 39 -2.09 -16.00 16.31
C THR A 39 -2.29 -14.78 15.41
N ALA A 40 -2.84 -14.97 14.20
CA ALA A 40 -3.09 -13.88 13.26
C ALA A 40 -4.17 -12.91 13.78
N GLN A 41 -5.23 -13.44 14.41
CA GLN A 41 -6.27 -12.63 15.05
C GLN A 41 -5.69 -11.72 16.14
N ARG A 42 -4.90 -12.28 17.06
CA ARG A 42 -4.29 -11.50 18.14
C ARG A 42 -3.30 -10.47 17.62
N GLY A 43 -2.45 -10.85 16.68
CA GLY A 43 -1.54 -9.91 16.02
C GLY A 43 -2.30 -8.73 15.40
N ALA A 44 -3.31 -9.00 14.57
CA ALA A 44 -4.06 -7.93 13.90
C ALA A 44 -4.81 -7.02 14.90
N LEU A 45 -5.55 -7.61 15.86
CA LEU A 45 -6.39 -6.85 16.78
C LEU A 45 -5.59 -6.08 17.83
N ASP A 46 -4.47 -6.63 18.32
CA ASP A 46 -3.66 -5.99 19.34
C ASP A 46 -2.84 -4.82 18.76
N TRP A 47 -2.40 -4.92 17.49
CA TRP A 47 -1.62 -3.87 16.83
C TRP A 47 -2.45 -2.81 16.10
N ALA A 48 -3.70 -3.11 15.72
CA ALA A 48 -4.55 -2.15 15.00
C ALA A 48 -4.69 -0.78 15.70
N PRO A 49 -4.91 -0.69 17.03
CA PRO A 49 -4.98 0.60 17.72
C PRO A 49 -3.67 1.40 17.69
N GLU A 50 -2.52 0.71 17.76
CA GLU A 50 -1.20 1.36 17.71
C GLU A 50 -0.93 1.95 16.31
N PHE A 51 -1.26 1.20 15.25
CA PHE A 51 -1.17 1.71 13.88
C PHE A 51 -2.15 2.85 13.62
N GLN A 52 -3.39 2.74 14.12
CA GLN A 52 -4.37 3.83 14.01
C GLN A 52 -3.81 5.11 14.64
N LYS A 53 -3.33 5.03 15.88
CA LYS A 53 -2.77 6.19 16.59
C LYS A 53 -1.59 6.84 15.84
N ALA A 54 -0.75 6.04 15.18
CA ALA A 54 0.37 6.54 14.40
C ALA A 54 -0.08 7.20 13.08
N LEU A 55 -1.09 6.65 12.42
CA LEU A 55 -1.55 7.08 11.09
C LEU A 55 -2.58 8.21 11.14
N GLU A 56 -3.44 8.25 12.16
CA GLU A 56 -4.55 9.19 12.29
C GLU A 56 -4.11 10.67 12.16
N PRO A 57 -3.03 11.16 12.81
CA PRO A 57 -2.59 12.54 12.63
C PRO A 57 -2.13 12.87 11.20
N VAL A 58 -1.55 11.90 10.50
CA VAL A 58 -1.10 12.08 9.10
C VAL A 58 -2.33 12.17 8.18
N ILE A 59 -3.30 11.28 8.39
CA ILE A 59 -4.55 11.27 7.64
C ILE A 59 -5.35 12.56 7.85
N GLU A 60 -5.48 13.02 9.11
CA GLU A 60 -6.16 14.28 9.43
C GLU A 60 -5.50 15.48 8.73
N LYS A 61 -4.17 15.51 8.70
CA LYS A 61 -3.41 16.54 7.97
C LYS A 61 -3.73 16.53 6.47
N VAL A 62 -3.83 15.34 5.85
CA VAL A 62 -4.22 15.21 4.44
C VAL A 62 -5.64 15.72 4.23
N TYR A 63 -6.60 15.31 5.07
CA TYR A 63 -7.98 15.80 4.98
C TYR A 63 -8.08 17.32 5.09
N GLN A 64 -7.35 17.92 6.03
CA GLN A 64 -7.36 19.37 6.22
C GLN A 64 -6.83 20.09 4.97
N ARG A 65 -5.73 19.61 4.39
CA ARG A 65 -5.15 20.20 3.16
C ARG A 65 -6.02 20.04 1.92
N VAL A 66 -6.80 18.96 1.84
CA VAL A 66 -7.81 18.81 0.79
C VAL A 66 -8.94 19.83 1.01
N LYS A 67 -9.42 19.95 2.25
CA LYS A 67 -10.54 20.82 2.61
C LYS A 67 -10.25 22.30 2.42
N ASP A 68 -9.03 22.74 2.73
CA ASP A 68 -8.62 24.14 2.56
C ASP A 68 -8.07 24.48 1.17
N GLY A 69 -8.02 23.50 0.26
CA GLY A 69 -7.59 23.68 -1.12
C GLY A 69 -6.07 23.61 -1.35
N THR A 70 -5.27 23.42 -0.30
CA THR A 70 -3.80 23.29 -0.41
C THR A 70 -3.40 22.20 -1.40
N GLU A 71 -3.98 21.00 -1.32
CA GLU A 71 -3.64 19.90 -2.26
C GLU A 71 -4.02 20.23 -3.71
N THR A 72 -5.12 20.97 -3.92
CA THR A 72 -5.52 21.40 -5.27
C THR A 72 -4.54 22.41 -5.85
N GLN A 73 -4.12 23.39 -5.05
CA GLN A 73 -3.11 24.36 -5.45
C GLN A 73 -1.78 23.67 -5.81
N LEU A 74 -1.29 22.78 -4.95
CA LEU A 74 -0.05 22.03 -5.19
C LEU A 74 -0.13 21.20 -6.48
N ALA A 75 -1.25 20.51 -6.72
CA ALA A 75 -1.45 19.74 -7.94
C ALA A 75 -1.41 20.63 -9.19
N ILE A 76 -2.09 21.78 -9.18
CA ILE A 76 -2.07 22.74 -10.30
C ILE A 76 -0.67 23.29 -10.52
N GLU A 77 0.00 23.73 -9.45
CA GLU A 77 1.36 24.26 -9.53
C GLU A 77 2.33 23.25 -10.12
N ALA A 78 2.31 21.99 -9.64
CA ALA A 78 3.18 20.94 -10.14
C ALA A 78 2.92 20.65 -11.63
N ASN A 79 1.66 20.47 -12.04
CA ASN A 79 1.28 20.14 -13.41
C ASN A 79 1.48 21.30 -14.40
N SER A 80 1.57 22.54 -13.92
CA SER A 80 1.76 23.73 -14.75
C SER A 80 3.24 24.04 -15.04
N ARG A 81 4.18 23.28 -14.46
CA ARG A 81 5.60 23.46 -14.71
C ARG A 81 5.97 22.95 -16.10
N ASP A 82 6.83 23.69 -16.80
CA ASP A 82 7.35 23.29 -18.11
C ASP A 82 8.10 21.94 -18.06
N ASP A 83 8.70 21.61 -16.92
CA ASP A 83 9.46 20.37 -16.69
C ASP A 83 8.66 19.25 -16.01
N TYR A 84 7.33 19.39 -15.86
CA TYR A 84 6.50 18.45 -15.08
C TYR A 84 6.70 16.99 -15.50
N ARG A 85 6.71 16.71 -16.81
CA ARG A 85 6.82 15.36 -17.35
C ARG A 85 8.15 14.70 -16.96
N GLU A 86 9.25 15.44 -17.05
CA GLU A 86 10.59 14.95 -16.71
C GLU A 86 10.72 14.67 -15.20
N GLN A 87 10.12 15.52 -14.35
CA GLN A 87 10.13 15.29 -12.90
C GLN A 87 9.25 14.09 -12.52
N LEU A 88 8.06 13.98 -13.10
CA LEU A 88 7.17 12.83 -12.88
C LEU A 88 7.85 11.51 -13.28
N GLU A 89 8.56 11.49 -14.42
CA GLU A 89 9.26 10.28 -14.86
C GLU A 89 10.34 9.84 -13.88
N LYS A 90 11.07 10.77 -13.25
CA LYS A 90 12.03 10.44 -12.18
C LYS A 90 11.35 9.85 -10.95
N GLU A 91 10.25 10.46 -10.49
CA GLU A 91 9.50 9.95 -9.33
C GLU A 91 8.92 8.55 -9.60
N LEU A 92 8.43 8.30 -10.81
CA LEU A 92 7.92 6.99 -11.21
C LEU A 92 9.04 5.95 -11.36
N GLU A 93 10.19 6.35 -11.89
CA GLU A 93 11.39 5.49 -12.00
C GLU A 93 11.88 5.09 -10.60
N GLU A 94 11.94 6.01 -9.64
CA GLU A 94 12.30 5.69 -8.25
C GLU A 94 11.38 4.63 -7.63
N ILE A 95 10.07 4.67 -7.94
CA ILE A 95 9.12 3.65 -7.49
C ILE A 95 9.39 2.33 -8.23
N ASP A 96 9.50 2.35 -9.56
CA ASP A 96 9.67 1.15 -10.39
C ASP A 96 10.98 0.40 -10.07
N GLU A 97 12.03 1.14 -9.72
CA GLU A 97 13.35 0.62 -9.34
C GLU A 97 13.44 0.20 -7.87
N SER A 98 12.45 0.51 -7.04
CA SER A 98 12.45 0.05 -5.65
C SER A 98 12.54 -1.48 -5.56
N GLU A 99 13.19 -1.98 -4.51
CA GLU A 99 13.44 -3.42 -4.31
C GLU A 99 12.14 -4.24 -4.38
N LEU A 100 11.06 -3.71 -3.79
CA LEU A 100 9.75 -4.33 -3.78
C LEU A 100 9.19 -4.53 -5.20
N TRP A 101 9.25 -3.49 -6.04
CA TRP A 101 8.68 -3.55 -7.39
C TRP A 101 9.58 -4.26 -8.40
N THR A 102 10.90 -4.25 -8.18
CA THR A 102 11.84 -5.12 -8.89
C THR A 102 11.53 -6.59 -8.66
N ALA A 103 11.32 -7.01 -7.41
CA ALA A 103 10.89 -8.38 -7.08
C ALA A 103 9.53 -8.70 -7.73
N GLY A 104 8.56 -7.79 -7.62
CA GLY A 104 7.25 -7.95 -8.22
C GLY A 104 7.24 -8.08 -9.74
N ARG A 105 8.19 -7.47 -10.44
CA ARG A 105 8.31 -7.59 -11.91
C ARG A 105 8.64 -9.02 -12.35
N VAL A 106 9.46 -9.72 -11.56
CA VAL A 106 9.84 -11.12 -11.82
C VAL A 106 8.75 -12.09 -11.35
N LEU A 107 8.08 -11.78 -10.24
CA LEU A 107 7.12 -12.70 -9.62
C LEU A 107 5.73 -12.65 -10.25
N ARG A 108 5.24 -11.48 -10.67
CA ARG A 108 3.89 -11.33 -11.24
C ARG A 108 3.60 -12.29 -12.41
N PRO A 109 4.51 -12.50 -13.39
CA PRO A 109 4.30 -13.46 -14.48
C PRO A 109 4.24 -14.93 -14.05
N LEU A 110 4.65 -15.24 -12.81
CA LEU A 110 4.66 -16.61 -12.27
C LEU A 110 3.39 -16.94 -11.48
N ARG A 111 2.42 -16.02 -11.43
CA ARG A 111 1.17 -16.21 -10.69
C ARG A 111 0.39 -17.41 -11.26
N PRO A 112 -0.10 -18.33 -10.40
CA PRO A 112 -0.93 -19.43 -10.86
C PRO A 112 -2.23 -18.92 -11.49
N GLY A 113 -2.61 -19.47 -12.65
CA GLY A 113 -3.88 -19.16 -13.31
C GLY A 113 -3.91 -17.85 -14.10
N GLN A 114 -2.76 -17.23 -14.38
CA GLN A 114 -2.61 -16.31 -15.50
C GLN A 114 -2.65 -17.05 -16.84
#